data_AF-A0A925W6H6-F1
#
_entry.id   AF-A0A925W6H6-F1
#
_cell.length_a   1.000
_cell.length_b   1.000
_cell.length_c   1.000
_cell.angle_alpha   90.00
_cell.angle_beta   90.00
_cell.angle_gamma   90.00
#
_symmetry.space_group_name_H-M   'P 1'
#
loop_
_entity.id
_entity.type
_entity.pdbx_description
1 polymer ?
#
loop_
_entity_poly.entity_id
_entity_poly.type
_entity_poly.pdbx_seq_one_letter_code
_entity_poly.pdbx_strand_id
1 'polypeptide(L)'
;MTTTRITISIPEQIAAKAQRAVDAGEAESVSGYFSGLAEREPDWAAARVVLDEMIEEAGGLTEEDRRWAREALGIDEGGLPA
;
A
#
# COMPACT_ATOMS: atom_id res chain seq x y z
N MET A 1 -4.40 7.89 21.65
CA MET A 1 -3.69 7.80 20.36
C MET A 1 -2.62 8.86 20.30
N THR A 2 -1.42 8.52 19.84
CA THR A 2 -0.32 9.46 19.60
C THR A 2 -0.36 9.89 18.14
N THR A 3 -0.40 11.19 17.90
CA THR A 3 -0.37 11.77 16.54
C THR A 3 0.98 12.42 16.26
N THR A 4 1.61 12.05 15.15
CA THR A 4 2.81 12.71 14.64
C THR A 4 2.42 13.72 13.57
N ARG A 5 2.93 14.96 13.67
CA ARG A 5 2.70 15.98 12.64
C ARG A 5 3.71 15.80 11.51
N ILE A 6 3.20 15.62 10.29
CA ILE A 6 3.98 15.52 9.08
C ILE A 6 3.48 16.60 8.11
N THR A 7 4.41 17.32 7.48
CA THR A 7 4.08 18.29 6.42
C THR A 7 4.44 17.65 5.09
N ILE A 8 3.47 17.54 4.18
CA ILE A 8 3.66 16.99 2.84
C ILE A 8 3.07 17.94 1.81
N SER A 9 3.64 17.94 0.61
CA SER A 9 3.04 18.58 -0.56
C SER A 9 2.21 17.55 -1.31
N ILE A 10 0.95 17.88 -1.61
CA ILE A 10 0.05 17.04 -2.40
C ILE A 10 -0.56 17.85 -3.53
N PRO A 11 -1.01 17.22 -4.62
CA PRO A 11 -1.71 17.92 -5.67
C PRO A 11 -2.98 18.59 -5.15
N GLU A 12 -3.27 19.80 -5.62
CA GLU A 12 -4.39 20.63 -5.15
C GLU A 12 -5.74 19.92 -5.29
N GLN A 13 -5.93 19.17 -6.37
CA GLN A 13 -7.15 18.39 -6.60
C GLN A 13 -7.39 17.31 -5.51
N ILE A 14 -6.32 16.77 -4.93
CA ILE A 14 -6.41 15.78 -3.85
C ILE A 14 -6.74 16.46 -2.53
N ALA A 15 -6.12 17.61 -2.25
CA ALA A 15 -6.47 18.43 -1.09
C ALA A 15 -7.93 18.86 -1.12
N ALA A 16 -8.41 19.33 -2.29
CA ALA A 16 -9.80 19.71 -2.49
C ALA A 16 -10.77 18.53 -2.33
N LYS A 17 -10.37 17.31 -2.72
CA LYS A 17 -11.19 16.10 -2.50
C LYS A 17 -11.34 15.81 -1.00
N ALA A 18 -10.25 15.87 -0.24
CA ALA A 18 -10.29 15.67 1.20
C ALA A 18 -11.17 16.73 1.87
N GLN A 19 -11.07 17.99 1.45
CA GLN A 19 -11.89 19.07 1.98
C GLN A 19 -13.39 18.83 1.72
N ARG A 20 -13.79 18.42 0.51
CA ARG A 20 -15.18 18.09 0.21
C ARG A 20 -15.75 16.97 1.08
N ALA A 21 -14.93 15.95 1.40
CA ALA A 21 -15.35 14.87 2.29
C ALA A 21 -15.60 15.37 3.73
N VAL A 22 -14.78 16.31 4.20
CA VAL A 22 -15.00 16.98 5.49
C VAL A 22 -16.26 17.81 5.47
N ASP A 23 -16.45 18.62 4.44
CA ASP A 23 -17.62 19.50 4.30
C ASP A 23 -18.94 18.69 4.18
N ALA A 24 -18.87 17.49 3.60
CA ALA A 24 -19.98 16.54 3.51
C ALA A 24 -20.24 15.75 4.80
N GLY A 25 -19.38 15.88 5.82
CA GLY A 25 -19.47 15.13 7.07
C GLY A 25 -19.03 13.67 6.96
N GLU A 26 -18.37 13.29 5.86
CA GLU A 26 -17.83 11.94 5.64
C GLU A 26 -16.52 11.69 6.41
N ALA A 27 -15.85 12.77 6.83
CA ALA A 27 -14.65 12.74 7.67
C ALA A 27 -14.64 13.90 8.68
N GLU A 28 -14.16 13.65 9.90
CA GLU A 28 -14.10 14.67 10.95
C GLU A 28 -13.02 15.75 10.70
N SER A 29 -12.03 15.46 9.87
CA SER A 29 -10.96 16.38 9.49
C SER A 29 -10.21 15.90 8.24
N VAL A 30 -9.42 16.78 7.62
CA VAL A 30 -8.53 16.42 6.50
C VAL A 30 -7.53 15.34 6.91
N SER A 31 -6.97 15.44 8.12
CA SER A 31 -6.11 14.38 8.67
C SER A 31 -6.87 13.07 8.85
N GLY A 32 -8.12 13.11 9.35
CA GLY A 32 -8.95 11.92 9.51
C GLY A 32 -9.27 11.25 8.17
N TYR A 33 -9.53 12.03 7.12
CA TYR A 33 -9.72 11.52 5.77
C TYR A 33 -8.51 10.72 5.27
N PHE A 34 -7.29 11.26 5.43
CA PHE A 34 -6.07 10.57 5.01
C PHE A 34 -5.71 9.39 5.91
N SER A 35 -5.92 9.49 7.23
CA SER A 35 -5.72 8.37 8.16
C SER A 35 -6.63 7.20 7.83
N GLY A 36 -7.92 7.44 7.58
CA GLY A 36 -8.86 6.38 7.19
C GLY A 36 -8.54 5.77 5.82
N LEU A 37 -7.96 6.54 4.90
CA LEU A 37 -7.47 6.01 3.64
C LEU A 37 -6.25 5.09 3.86
N ALA A 38 -5.30 5.51 4.69
CA ALA A 38 -4.12 4.73 5.03
C ALA A 38 -4.47 3.44 5.81
N GLU A 39 -5.47 3.47 6.68
CA GLU A 39 -5.94 2.29 7.42
C GLU A 39 -6.63 1.25 6.51
N ARG A 40 -7.20 1.70 5.39
CA ARG A 40 -7.87 0.82 4.41
C ARG A 40 -6.89 0.12 3.49
N GLU A 41 -5.73 0.73 3.23
CA GLU A 41 -4.70 0.07 2.46
C GLU A 41 -4.06 -1.03 3.32
N PRO A 42 -4.03 -2.29 2.85
CA PRO A 42 -3.22 -3.30 3.50
C PRO A 42 -1.79 -2.77 3.60
N ASP A 43 -1.16 -2.92 4.77
CA ASP A 43 0.24 -2.56 4.93
C ASP A 43 1.10 -3.58 4.18
N TRP A 44 1.20 -3.38 2.87
CA TRP A 44 1.96 -4.23 1.97
C TRP A 44 3.46 -4.18 2.28
N ALA A 45 3.93 -3.10 2.92
CA ALA A 45 5.31 -3.01 3.37
C ALA A 45 5.56 -3.94 4.57
N ALA A 46 4.68 -3.92 5.58
CA ALA A 46 4.75 -4.87 6.69
C ALA A 46 4.54 -6.31 6.21
N ALA A 47 3.58 -6.55 5.31
CA ALA A 47 3.36 -7.87 4.71
C ALA A 47 4.58 -8.36 3.92
N ARG A 48 5.27 -7.45 3.21
CA ARG A 48 6.53 -7.76 2.51
C ARG A 48 7.63 -8.16 3.48
N VAL A 49 7.80 -7.43 4.59
CA VAL A 49 8.80 -7.77 5.61
C VAL A 49 8.59 -9.18 6.15
N VAL A 50 7.36 -9.52 6.56
CA VAL A 50 7.04 -10.85 7.06
C VAL A 50 7.28 -11.92 5.99
N LEU A 51 6.91 -11.65 4.74
CA LEU A 51 7.14 -12.57 3.63
C LEU A 51 8.63 -12.81 3.38
N ASP A 52 9.44 -11.75 3.42
CA ASP A 52 10.89 -11.83 3.20
C ASP A 52 11.56 -12.64 4.31
N GLU A 53 11.14 -12.47 5.57
CA GLU A 53 11.58 -13.30 6.71
C GLU A 53 11.24 -14.78 6.49
N MET A 54 10.01 -15.09 6.08
CA MET A 54 9.58 -16.47 5.79
C MET A 54 10.39 -17.10 4.63
N ILE A 55 10.71 -16.31 3.61
CA ILE A 55 11.53 -16.76 2.47
C ILE A 55 12.94 -17.08 2.94
N GLU A 56 13.53 -16.24 3.79
CA GLU A 56 14.86 -16.47 4.35
C GLU A 56 14.89 -17.75 5.20
N GLU A 57 13.91 -17.94 6.09
CA GLU A 57 13.78 -19.15 6.92
C GLU A 57 13.61 -20.42 6.07
N ALA A 58 12.94 -20.33 4.92
CA ALA A 58 12.75 -21.45 4.01
C ALA A 58 13.99 -21.77 3.13
N GLY A 59 15.07 -20.99 3.25
CA GLY A 59 16.29 -21.17 2.45
C GLY A 59 16.31 -20.40 1.13
N GLY A 60 15.43 -19.42 0.97
CA GLY A 60 15.32 -18.56 -0.20
C GLY A 60 14.40 -19.08 -1.29
N LEU A 61 14.16 -18.23 -2.31
CA LEU A 61 13.42 -18.61 -3.52
C LEU A 61 14.40 -18.88 -4.67
N THR A 62 14.25 -20.04 -5.31
CA THR A 62 14.98 -20.39 -6.52
C THR A 62 14.40 -19.66 -7.74
N GLU A 63 15.15 -19.67 -8.85
CA GLU A 63 14.62 -19.11 -10.11
C GLU A 63 13.48 -19.96 -10.69
N GLU A 64 13.42 -21.24 -10.34
CA GLU A 64 12.29 -22.10 -10.70
C GLU A 64 11.00 -21.69 -9.97
N ASP A 65 11.09 -21.38 -8.68
CA ASP A 65 9.95 -20.87 -7.90
C ASP A 65 9.43 -19.55 -8.47
N ARG A 66 10.34 -18.64 -8.85
CA ARG A 66 9.96 -17.36 -9.47
C ARG A 66 9.30 -17.56 -10.83
N ARG A 67 9.80 -18.49 -11.65
CA ARG A 67 9.21 -18.82 -12.96
C ARG A 67 7.81 -19.41 -12.80
N TRP A 68 7.65 -20.39 -11.91
CA TRP A 68 6.34 -20.97 -11.60
C TRP A 68 5.34 -19.91 -11.12
N ALA A 69 5.76 -19.01 -10.22
CA ALA A 69 4.90 -17.96 -9.70
C ALA A 69 4.44 -16.99 -10.80
N ARG A 70 5.33 -16.59 -11.72
CA ARG A 70 4.98 -15.75 -12.88
C ARG A 70 3.93 -16.41 -13.77
N GLU A 71 4.11 -17.70 -14.07
CA GLU A 71 3.14 -18.47 -14.87
C GLU A 71 1.78 -18.58 -14.18
N ALA A 72 1.76 -18.94 -12.89
CA ALA A 72 0.53 -19.09 -12.12
C ALA A 72 -0.24 -17.77 -11.95
N LEU A 73 0.46 -16.64 -11.91
CA LEU A 73 -0.13 -15.30 -11.78
C LEU A 73 -0.40 -14.61 -13.13
N GLY A 74 -0.02 -15.21 -14.25
CA GLY A 74 -0.17 -14.62 -15.58
C GLY A 74 0.65 -13.34 -15.78
N ILE A 75 1.86 -13.29 -15.21
CA ILE A 75 2.76 -12.12 -15.26
C ILE A 75 3.91 -12.43 -16.23
N ASP A 76 4.20 -11.52 -17.16
CA ASP A 76 5.31 -11.66 -18.10
C ASP A 76 6.69 -11.34 -17.46
N GLU A 77 7.78 -11.50 -18.23
CA GLU A 77 9.14 -11.23 -17.74
C GLU A 77 9.39 -9.76 -17.33
N GLY A 78 8.53 -8.83 -17.77
CA GLY A 78 8.55 -7.42 -17.42
C GLY A 78 7.76 -7.06 -16.16
N GLY A 79 7.08 -8.02 -15.52
CA GLY A 79 6.29 -7.78 -14.31
C GLY A 79 4.91 -7.19 -14.57
N LEU A 80 4.43 -7.24 -15.83
CA LEU A 80 3.11 -6.79 -16.23
C LEU A 80 2.18 -8.00 -16.44
N PRO A 81 0.87 -7.87 -16.15
CA PRO A 81 -0.08 -8.93 -16.49
C PRO A 81 -0.09 -9.15 -18.01
N ALA A 82 -0.04 -10.41 -18.43
CA ALA A 82 -0.07 -10.85 -19.82
C ALA A 82 -1.47 -10.68 -20.46
#